data_AF-A0A2U3CDK4-F1
#
_entry.id   AF-A0A2U3CDK4-F1
#
_cell.length_a   1.000
_cell.length_b   1.000
_cell.length_c   1.000
_cell.angle_alpha   90.00
_cell.angle_beta   90.00
_cell.angle_gamma   90.00
#
_symmetry.space_group_name_H-M   'P 1'
#
loop_
_entity.id
_entity.type
_entity.pdbx_description
1 polymer ?
#
loop_
_entity_poly.entity_id
_entity_poly.type
_entity_poly.pdbx_seq_one_letter_code
_entity_poly.pdbx_strand_id
1 'polypeptide(L)'
;MVGRNVYISVFLTGLVFAFLSQIVNPQSSLSITLIYFTFVAILLIKLVDEWRYYRSYNAPLASAIFISIPALIAIGGSLTAFTATLDDTENILHATFIELDLNLNLFQLDSFYLFLNLFSLIFCLPFFAILGILIRRYYSGTYPNIFIFRRRFPSESIIVLNASFLVIFTIFWLDQKTIELSSLFFLLFSILTFFQNYILKFVIIPFRRVSRTSTRDFQSQRRAVRSSRTSVETRRSTPQPSRVTQVQERASRSPQRSNVQVAPPIHMPKRTKRKLTPALIASLTPAGQNISKDDFRCIYCYEFPTESDKQVVICPRCKHPSHADEFQKWLLVSNICSRCNKPINNVKMIRISGPSYQKIIQMFQKKYRK
;
A
#
# COMPACT_ATOMS: atom_id res chain seq x y z
N MET A 1 13.13 -19.71 1.97
CA MET A 1 11.88 -20.26 2.52
C MET A 1 12.27 -21.33 3.51
N VAL A 2 11.89 -21.15 4.77
CA VAL A 2 12.11 -22.13 5.81
C VAL A 2 11.18 -23.32 5.54
N GLY A 3 11.73 -24.53 5.47
CA GLY A 3 10.93 -25.73 5.22
C GLY A 3 9.91 -25.97 6.33
N ARG A 4 8.72 -26.48 5.98
CA ARG A 4 7.65 -26.81 6.94
C ARG A 4 8.14 -27.68 8.10
N ASN A 5 9.13 -28.55 7.84
CA ASN A 5 9.72 -29.45 8.81
C ASN A 5 10.43 -28.72 9.97
N VAL A 6 11.00 -27.53 9.73
CA VAL A 6 11.67 -26.74 10.78
C VAL A 6 10.66 -26.25 11.81
N TYR A 7 9.52 -25.74 11.37
CA TYR A 7 8.45 -25.28 12.28
C TYR A 7 7.89 -26.44 13.12
N ILE A 8 7.67 -27.60 12.49
CA ILE A 8 7.20 -28.82 13.17
C ILE A 8 8.23 -29.28 14.20
N SER A 9 9.52 -29.27 13.85
CA SER A 9 10.59 -29.67 14.78
C SER A 9 10.65 -28.76 16.00
N VAL A 10 10.65 -27.43 15.82
CA VAL A 10 10.69 -26.48 16.94
C VAL A 10 9.47 -26.67 17.85
N PHE A 11 8.28 -26.85 17.26
CA PHE A 11 7.05 -27.08 18.01
C PHE A 11 7.08 -28.37 18.82
N LEU A 12 7.48 -29.49 18.22
CA LEU A 12 7.56 -30.78 18.89
C LEU A 12 8.61 -30.75 20.02
N THR A 13 9.79 -30.16 19.77
CA THR A 13 10.82 -30.01 20.79
C THR A 13 10.30 -29.22 21.99
N GLY A 14 9.62 -28.10 21.76
CA GLY A 14 9.02 -27.29 22.82
C GLY A 14 7.94 -28.02 23.62
N LEU A 15 7.06 -28.76 22.95
CA LEU A 15 6.04 -29.58 23.61
C LEU A 15 6.67 -30.69 24.47
N VAL A 16 7.72 -31.35 23.98
CA VAL A 16 8.43 -32.38 24.74
C VAL A 16 9.06 -31.78 26.00
N PHE A 17 9.71 -30.60 25.89
CA PHE A 17 10.27 -29.93 27.06
C PHE A 17 9.20 -29.50 28.07
N ALA A 18 8.08 -28.96 27.61
CA ALA A 18 6.96 -28.58 28.48
C ALA A 18 6.31 -29.79 29.16
N PHE A 19 6.25 -30.94 28.49
CA PHE A 19 5.76 -32.17 29.09
C PHE A 19 6.73 -32.74 30.12
N LEU A 20 8.03 -32.74 29.80
CA LEU A 20 9.08 -33.19 30.72
C LEU A 20 9.17 -32.29 31.96
N SER A 21 9.00 -30.96 31.80
CA SER A 21 8.96 -30.06 32.95
C SER A 21 7.83 -30.41 33.90
N GLN A 22 6.66 -30.77 33.38
CA GLN A 22 5.51 -31.18 34.20
C GLN A 22 5.76 -32.47 34.99
N ILE A 23 6.56 -33.40 34.45
CA ILE A 23 6.94 -34.63 35.15
C ILE A 23 7.93 -34.35 36.28
N VAL A 24 8.92 -33.48 36.02
CA VAL A 24 9.99 -33.17 36.98
C VAL A 24 9.50 -32.24 38.09
N ASN A 25 8.71 -31.23 37.73
CA ASN A 25 8.11 -30.28 38.64
C ASN A 25 6.64 -30.09 38.24
N PRO A 26 5.67 -30.61 39.01
CA PRO A 26 4.25 -30.58 38.66
C PRO A 26 3.63 -29.17 38.63
N GLN A 27 4.41 -28.12 38.86
CA GLN A 27 3.99 -26.73 38.67
C GLN A 27 3.65 -26.45 37.20
N SER A 28 2.39 -26.06 36.97
CA SER A 28 1.86 -25.81 35.63
C SER A 28 2.53 -24.63 34.93
N SER A 29 3.02 -23.66 35.72
CA SER A 29 3.62 -22.42 35.25
C SER A 29 4.86 -22.62 34.37
N LEU A 30 5.79 -23.48 34.75
CA LEU A 30 7.01 -23.75 33.98
C LEU A 30 6.68 -24.35 32.61
N SER A 31 5.74 -25.29 32.57
CA SER A 31 5.27 -25.94 31.35
C SER A 31 4.59 -24.93 30.42
N ILE A 32 3.72 -24.06 30.94
CA ILE A 32 3.08 -22.98 30.15
C ILE A 32 4.13 -22.00 29.61
N THR A 33 5.14 -21.65 30.42
CA THR A 33 6.25 -20.78 30.02
C THR A 33 7.04 -21.35 28.84
N LEU A 34 7.36 -22.64 28.87
CA LEU A 34 8.07 -23.33 27.80
C LEU A 34 7.24 -23.39 26.52
N ILE A 35 5.93 -23.62 26.62
CA ILE A 35 5.01 -23.56 25.48
C ILE A 35 4.99 -22.15 24.87
N TYR A 36 4.93 -21.11 25.71
CA TYR A 36 4.97 -19.72 25.24
C TYR A 36 6.28 -19.41 24.50
N PHE A 37 7.44 -19.70 25.07
CA PHE A 37 8.73 -19.45 24.39
C PHE A 37 8.86 -20.23 23.08
N THR A 38 8.33 -21.44 23.02
CA THR A 38 8.26 -22.23 21.79
C THR A 38 7.44 -21.51 20.72
N PHE A 39 6.28 -20.99 21.09
CA PHE A 39 5.43 -20.22 20.20
C PHE A 39 6.12 -18.93 19.73
N VAL A 40 6.78 -18.21 20.63
CA VAL A 40 7.58 -17.01 20.30
C VAL A 40 8.68 -17.35 19.29
N ALA A 41 9.42 -18.44 19.49
CA ALA A 41 10.46 -18.88 18.57
C ALA A 41 9.91 -19.16 17.16
N ILE A 42 8.79 -19.89 17.06
CA ILE A 42 8.09 -20.16 15.80
C ILE A 42 7.68 -18.86 15.10
N LEU A 43 7.08 -17.94 15.85
CA LEU A 43 6.64 -16.65 15.36
C LEU A 43 7.83 -15.79 14.86
N LEU A 44 8.96 -15.80 15.57
CA LEU A 44 10.18 -15.10 15.15
C LEU A 44 10.76 -15.71 13.86
N ILE A 45 10.82 -17.03 13.75
CA ILE A 45 11.25 -17.71 12.52
C ILE A 45 10.35 -17.29 11.34
N LYS A 46 9.03 -17.28 11.57
CA LYS A 46 8.05 -16.87 10.55
C LYS A 46 8.24 -15.39 10.15
N LEU A 47 8.48 -14.52 11.13
CA LEU A 47 8.76 -13.09 10.90
C LEU A 47 10.01 -12.90 10.04
N VAL A 48 11.08 -13.66 10.32
CA VAL A 48 12.33 -13.61 9.55
C VAL A 48 12.13 -14.13 8.12
N ASP A 49 11.39 -15.21 7.92
CA ASP A 49 11.13 -15.76 6.57
C ASP A 49 10.28 -14.80 5.73
N GLU A 50 9.23 -14.22 6.33
CA GLU A 50 8.43 -13.16 5.69
C GLU A 50 9.29 -11.93 5.39
N TRP A 51 10.18 -11.53 6.31
CA TRP A 51 11.08 -10.39 6.07
C TRP A 51 11.98 -10.66 4.88
N ARG A 52 12.58 -11.84 4.80
CA ARG A 52 13.41 -12.24 3.65
C ARG A 52 12.61 -12.23 2.35
N TYR A 53 11.40 -12.78 2.37
CA TYR A 53 10.52 -12.79 1.21
C TYR A 53 10.21 -11.37 0.73
N TYR A 54 9.71 -10.51 1.60
CA TYR A 54 9.28 -9.18 1.22
C TYR A 54 10.42 -8.16 1.03
N ARG A 55 11.61 -8.43 1.56
CA ARG A 55 12.83 -7.64 1.27
C ARG A 55 13.14 -7.66 -0.22
N SER A 56 12.92 -8.78 -0.91
CA SER A 56 13.13 -8.89 -2.37
C SER A 56 12.21 -7.98 -3.19
N TYR A 57 11.05 -7.62 -2.64
CA TYR A 57 10.06 -6.75 -3.28
C TYR A 57 10.19 -5.28 -2.87
N ASN A 58 11.23 -4.90 -2.08
CA ASN A 58 11.30 -3.60 -1.39
C ASN A 58 10.01 -3.26 -0.65
N ALA A 59 9.32 -4.30 -0.19
CA ALA A 59 7.98 -4.26 0.35
C ALA A 59 7.88 -4.99 1.71
N PRO A 60 8.88 -4.91 2.62
CA PRO A 60 8.93 -5.69 3.87
C PRO A 60 7.72 -5.51 4.80
N LEU A 61 6.73 -4.70 4.40
CA LEU A 61 5.62 -4.23 5.22
C LEU A 61 4.26 -4.41 4.54
N ALA A 62 4.20 -5.11 3.40
CA ALA A 62 2.94 -5.39 2.73
C ALA A 62 2.02 -6.32 3.54
N SER A 63 2.60 -7.09 4.47
CA SER A 63 1.90 -8.12 5.21
C SER A 63 1.49 -7.66 6.60
N ALA A 64 0.21 -7.86 6.94
CA ALA A 64 -0.32 -7.65 8.29
C ALA A 64 0.45 -8.48 9.36
N ILE A 65 1.14 -9.53 8.92
CA ILE A 65 1.96 -10.42 9.75
C ILE A 65 3.04 -9.65 10.55
N PHE A 66 3.62 -8.59 9.98
CA PHE A 66 4.65 -7.80 10.67
C PHE A 66 4.10 -6.98 11.85
N ILE A 67 2.79 -6.74 11.88
CA ILE A 67 2.11 -6.02 12.96
C ILE A 67 1.48 -7.03 13.92
N SER A 68 0.88 -8.10 13.41
CA SER A 68 0.16 -9.07 14.23
C SER A 68 1.07 -10.00 15.03
N ILE A 69 2.21 -10.44 14.48
CA ILE A 69 3.12 -11.35 15.19
C ILE A 69 3.63 -10.75 16.50
N PRO A 70 4.19 -9.54 16.53
CA PRO A 70 4.68 -8.94 17.77
C PRO A 70 3.56 -8.68 18.78
N ALA A 71 2.37 -8.29 18.31
CA ALA A 71 1.21 -8.13 19.18
C ALA A 71 0.80 -9.47 19.81
N LEU A 72 0.81 -10.57 19.03
CA LEU A 72 0.56 -11.91 19.55
C LEU A 72 1.62 -12.36 20.56
N ILE A 73 2.90 -12.01 20.36
CA ILE A 73 3.97 -12.26 21.33
C ILE A 73 3.67 -11.50 22.63
N ALA A 74 3.36 -10.20 22.54
CA ALA A 74 3.07 -9.39 23.72
C ALA A 74 1.84 -9.91 24.50
N ILE A 75 0.72 -10.18 23.81
CA ILE A 75 -0.51 -10.71 24.41
C ILE A 75 -0.26 -12.08 25.04
N GLY A 76 0.46 -12.96 24.33
CA GLY A 76 0.83 -14.28 24.84
C GLY A 76 1.71 -14.19 26.09
N GLY A 77 2.63 -13.23 26.12
CA GLY A 77 3.48 -12.96 27.28
C GLY A 77 2.66 -12.55 28.50
N SER A 78 1.75 -11.58 28.35
CA SER A 78 0.87 -11.14 29.44
C SER A 78 -0.09 -12.24 29.92
N LEU A 79 -0.66 -13.05 29.03
CA LEU A 79 -1.48 -14.21 29.41
C LEU A 79 -0.68 -15.27 30.17
N THR A 80 0.56 -15.51 29.74
CA THR A 80 1.46 -16.45 30.40
C THR A 80 1.86 -15.94 31.78
N ALA A 81 2.05 -14.62 31.94
CA ALA A 81 2.26 -13.98 33.23
C ALA A 81 1.07 -14.17 34.16
N PHE A 82 -0.13 -13.85 33.68
CA PHE A 82 -1.39 -13.95 34.42
C PHE A 82 -1.68 -15.38 34.88
N THR A 83 -1.48 -16.37 33.99
CA THR A 83 -1.68 -17.77 34.37
C THR A 83 -0.66 -18.24 35.41
N ALA A 84 0.53 -17.66 35.44
CA ALA A 84 1.52 -17.94 36.47
C ALA A 84 1.20 -17.30 37.84
N THR A 85 0.35 -16.26 37.90
CA THR A 85 -0.06 -15.63 39.17
C THR A 85 -1.13 -16.42 39.92
N LEU A 86 -1.95 -17.19 39.20
CA LEU A 86 -3.03 -18.00 39.78
C LEU A 86 -2.54 -19.19 40.63
N ASP A 87 -1.29 -19.61 40.46
CA ASP A 87 -0.74 -20.81 41.10
C ASP A 87 -0.11 -20.57 42.49
N ASP A 88 -0.18 -19.33 43.05
CA ASP A 88 0.33 -18.89 44.38
C ASP A 88 1.80 -19.25 44.72
N THR A 89 2.50 -19.96 43.86
CA THR A 89 3.92 -20.27 43.98
C THR A 89 4.73 -19.11 43.43
N GLU A 90 5.78 -18.69 44.17
CA GLU A 90 6.79 -17.70 43.77
C GLU A 90 7.31 -17.97 42.35
N ASN A 91 6.60 -17.43 41.36
CA ASN A 91 6.81 -17.81 39.98
C ASN A 91 7.78 -16.83 39.34
N ILE A 92 8.81 -17.41 38.71
CA ILE A 92 9.89 -16.74 37.99
C ILE A 92 9.35 -15.69 37.00
N LEU A 93 8.17 -15.92 36.43
CA LEU A 93 7.50 -14.98 35.52
C LEU A 93 6.88 -13.76 36.20
N HIS A 94 6.27 -13.89 37.39
CA HIS A 94 5.64 -12.75 38.07
C HIS A 94 6.65 -11.63 38.34
N ALA A 95 7.91 -12.02 38.51
CA ALA A 95 9.00 -11.09 38.75
C ALA A 95 9.78 -10.69 37.47
N THR A 96 9.39 -11.20 36.29
CA THR A 96 9.80 -10.65 34.97
C THR A 96 8.90 -9.54 34.44
N PHE A 97 7.74 -9.31 35.06
CA PHE A 97 6.85 -8.22 34.68
C PHE A 97 7.02 -7.08 35.67
N ILE A 98 7.28 -5.89 35.13
CA ILE A 98 7.38 -4.66 35.91
C ILE A 98 5.98 -4.37 36.43
N GLU A 99 5.63 -4.80 37.63
CA GLU A 99 4.68 -4.00 38.39
C GLU A 99 5.38 -2.67 38.66
N LEU A 100 4.91 -1.62 37.98
CA LEU A 100 5.15 -0.26 38.46
C LEU A 100 4.33 -0.11 39.74
N ASP A 101 4.82 -0.70 40.83
CA ASP A 101 4.46 -0.18 42.13
C ASP A 101 5.03 1.23 42.18
N LEU A 102 4.16 2.23 42.36
CA LEU A 102 4.54 3.64 42.40
C LEU A 102 5.49 3.94 43.58
N ASN A 103 5.66 2.98 44.50
CA ASN A 103 6.74 2.93 45.48
C ASN A 103 8.04 2.39 44.85
N LEU A 104 8.77 3.28 44.17
CA LEU A 104 10.08 3.05 43.57
C LEU A 104 11.19 2.81 44.62
N ASN A 105 11.21 1.64 45.27
CA ASN A 105 12.42 1.11 45.93
C ASN A 105 13.17 0.17 44.98
N LEU A 106 13.72 0.75 43.91
CA LEU A 106 14.50 0.08 42.85
C LEU A 106 15.71 -0.74 43.36
N PHE A 107 16.16 -0.53 44.61
CA PHE A 107 17.35 -1.18 45.17
C PHE A 107 17.07 -2.50 45.90
N GLN A 108 15.80 -2.88 46.11
CA GLN A 108 15.45 -4.17 46.74
C GLN A 108 15.01 -5.24 45.72
N LEU A 109 14.94 -4.89 44.44
CA LEU A 109 14.60 -5.83 43.38
C LEU A 109 15.79 -6.76 43.09
N ASP A 110 15.49 -8.06 43.08
CA ASP A 110 16.48 -9.09 42.80
C ASP A 110 17.12 -8.88 41.41
N SER A 111 18.44 -9.06 41.33
CA SER A 111 19.26 -8.72 40.15
C SER A 111 18.82 -9.44 38.87
N PHE A 112 18.24 -10.62 39.01
CA PHE A 112 17.66 -11.42 37.92
C PHE A 112 16.44 -10.75 37.29
N TYR A 113 15.61 -10.10 38.09
CA TYR A 113 14.40 -9.40 37.65
C TYR A 113 14.74 -8.12 36.91
N LEU A 114 15.75 -7.39 37.38
CA LEU A 114 16.27 -6.22 36.69
C LEU A 114 16.78 -6.59 35.29
N PHE A 115 17.41 -7.76 35.13
CA PHE A 115 17.91 -8.24 33.84
C PHE A 115 16.80 -8.60 32.84
N LEU A 116 15.75 -9.30 33.29
CA LEU A 116 14.61 -9.67 32.44
C LEU A 116 13.75 -8.45 32.07
N ASN A 117 13.65 -7.49 32.99
CA ASN A 117 13.03 -6.19 32.74
C ASN A 117 13.81 -5.38 31.71
N LEU A 118 15.14 -5.30 31.85
CA LEU A 118 16.00 -4.66 30.87
C LEU A 118 15.89 -5.37 29.52
N PHE A 119 15.81 -6.70 29.50
CA PHE A 119 15.66 -7.49 28.30
C PHE A 119 14.34 -7.16 27.59
N SER A 120 13.19 -7.18 28.29
CA SER A 120 11.89 -6.81 27.72
C SER A 120 11.91 -5.39 27.15
N LEU A 121 12.51 -4.43 27.86
CA LEU A 121 12.65 -3.04 27.41
C LEU A 121 13.57 -2.90 26.19
N ILE A 122 14.72 -3.60 26.19
CA ILE A 122 15.70 -3.64 25.10
C ILE A 122 15.10 -4.27 23.85
N PHE A 123 14.16 -5.21 23.96
CA PHE A 123 13.48 -5.79 22.80
C PHE A 123 12.23 -5.00 22.38
N CYS A 124 11.49 -4.42 23.33
CA CYS A 124 10.30 -3.63 23.04
C CYS A 124 10.63 -2.26 22.42
N LEU A 125 11.66 -1.55 22.89
CA LEU A 125 11.97 -0.20 22.38
C LEU A 125 12.37 -0.18 20.90
N PRO A 126 13.35 -0.99 20.44
CA PRO A 126 13.68 -1.09 19.02
C PRO A 126 12.48 -1.57 18.23
N PHE A 127 11.65 -2.45 18.80
CA PHE A 127 10.43 -2.91 18.16
C PHE A 127 9.44 -1.77 17.92
N PHE A 128 9.10 -0.97 18.93
CA PHE A 128 8.21 0.19 18.79
C PHE A 128 8.81 1.28 17.92
N ALA A 129 10.12 1.51 17.99
CA ALA A 129 10.83 2.45 17.13
C ALA A 129 10.76 2.02 15.66
N ILE A 130 11.01 0.73 15.38
CA ILE A 130 10.84 0.12 14.06
C ILE A 130 9.37 0.30 13.66
N LEU A 131 8.41 -0.19 14.43
CA LEU A 131 6.97 -0.10 14.14
C LEU A 131 6.52 1.34 13.84
N GLY A 132 7.01 2.35 14.59
CA GLY A 132 6.78 3.77 14.32
C GLY A 132 7.35 4.25 12.98
N ILE A 133 8.59 3.87 12.66
CA ILE A 133 9.20 4.13 11.32
C ILE A 133 8.37 3.45 10.22
N LEU A 134 7.90 2.23 10.46
CA LEU A 134 7.14 1.43 9.50
C LEU A 134 5.74 2.03 9.25
N ILE A 135 5.03 2.43 10.30
CA ILE A 135 3.75 3.15 10.22
C ILE A 135 3.93 4.47 9.47
N ARG A 136 4.97 5.24 9.81
CA ARG A 136 5.28 6.49 9.10
C ARG A 136 5.48 6.25 7.60
N ARG A 137 6.18 5.18 7.21
CA ARG A 137 6.36 4.78 5.80
C ARG A 137 5.07 4.25 5.14
N TYR A 138 4.21 3.57 5.88
CA TYR A 138 2.89 3.13 5.39
C TYR A 138 1.99 4.34 5.05
N TYR A 139 2.00 5.36 5.92
CA TYR A 139 1.18 6.56 5.76
C TYR A 139 1.80 7.63 4.86
N SER A 140 3.12 7.64 4.64
CA SER A 140 3.78 8.60 3.75
C SER A 140 3.37 8.47 2.28
N GLY A 141 2.69 7.38 1.89
CA GLY A 141 2.21 7.18 0.52
C GLY A 141 3.34 6.89 -0.47
N THR A 142 4.55 6.63 0.01
CA THR A 142 5.75 6.34 -0.80
C THR A 142 5.66 4.99 -1.52
N TYR A 143 4.76 4.10 -1.07
CA TYR A 143 4.55 2.76 -1.63
C TYR A 143 3.08 2.52 -2.06
N PRO A 144 2.53 3.31 -3.01
CA PRO A 144 1.12 3.20 -3.39
C PRO A 144 0.77 1.84 -4.03
N ASN A 145 1.78 1.14 -4.57
CA ASN A 145 1.64 -0.05 -5.40
C ASN A 145 1.71 -1.39 -4.64
N ILE A 146 2.19 -1.38 -3.40
CA ILE A 146 2.38 -2.60 -2.59
C ILE A 146 1.14 -2.88 -1.72
N PHE A 147 0.38 -1.85 -1.38
CA PHE A 147 -0.83 -1.97 -0.57
C PHE A 147 -2.07 -2.08 -1.46
N ILE A 148 -2.12 -3.05 -2.36
CA ILE A 148 -3.33 -3.37 -3.15
C ILE A 148 -4.50 -3.71 -2.21
N PHE A 149 -4.20 -4.16 -0.98
CA PHE A 149 -5.16 -4.37 0.10
C PHE A 149 -5.47 -3.14 0.97
N ARG A 150 -4.99 -1.92 0.66
CA ARG A 150 -5.43 -0.68 1.35
C ARG A 150 -6.95 -0.50 1.32
N ARG A 151 -7.62 -1.11 0.33
CA ARG A 151 -9.08 -1.09 0.17
C ARG A 151 -9.79 -2.17 0.98
N ARG A 152 -9.09 -3.20 1.44
CA ARG A 152 -9.67 -4.38 2.14
C ARG A 152 -9.40 -4.40 3.63
N PHE A 153 -8.34 -3.76 4.10
CA PHE A 153 -8.22 -3.35 5.51
C PHE A 153 -8.65 -1.90 5.59
N PRO A 154 -9.96 -1.60 5.75
CA PRO A 154 -10.39 -0.24 5.95
C PRO A 154 -9.67 0.31 7.19
N SER A 155 -9.30 1.59 7.17
CA SER A 155 -8.77 2.27 8.35
C SER A 155 -9.65 2.06 9.58
N GLU A 156 -10.94 1.79 9.37
CA GLU A 156 -11.94 1.42 10.36
C GLU A 156 -11.55 0.16 11.14
N SER A 157 -11.00 -0.89 10.51
CA SER A 157 -10.58 -2.10 11.22
C SER A 157 -9.41 -1.85 12.17
N ILE A 158 -8.47 -0.97 11.79
CA ILE A 158 -7.36 -0.56 12.67
C ILE A 158 -7.89 0.28 13.82
N ILE A 159 -8.88 1.14 13.57
CA ILE A 159 -9.54 1.94 14.61
C ILE A 159 -10.29 1.04 15.59
N VAL A 160 -11.09 0.10 15.10
CA VAL A 160 -11.83 -0.87 15.92
C VAL A 160 -10.87 -1.73 16.74
N LEU A 161 -9.77 -2.21 16.14
CA LEU A 161 -8.75 -2.98 16.85
C LEU A 161 -8.11 -2.16 17.99
N ASN A 162 -7.64 -0.94 17.71
CA ASN A 162 -7.04 -0.08 18.75
C ASN A 162 -8.06 0.30 19.83
N ALA A 163 -9.32 0.57 19.46
CA ALA A 163 -10.39 0.89 20.40
C ALA A 163 -10.75 -0.32 21.29
N SER A 164 -10.88 -1.51 20.70
CA SER A 164 -11.10 -2.75 21.46
C SER A 164 -9.95 -3.02 22.42
N PHE A 165 -8.71 -2.73 22.00
CA PHE A 165 -7.55 -2.89 22.85
C PHE A 165 -7.53 -1.91 24.01
N LEU A 166 -7.84 -0.63 23.75
CA LEU A 166 -8.00 0.37 24.81
C LEU A 166 -9.08 -0.05 25.82
N VAL A 167 -10.23 -0.55 25.35
CA VAL A 167 -11.30 -1.02 26.25
C VAL A 167 -10.86 -2.21 27.10
N ILE A 168 -10.29 -3.24 26.47
CA ILE A 168 -9.77 -4.43 27.18
C ILE A 168 -8.71 -4.02 28.20
N PHE A 169 -7.79 -3.14 27.80
CA PHE A 169 -6.75 -2.61 28.67
C PHE A 169 -7.33 -1.85 29.87
N THR A 170 -8.33 -1.00 29.63
CA THR A 170 -8.95 -0.20 30.70
C THR A 170 -9.67 -1.10 31.71
N ILE A 171 -10.34 -2.16 31.23
CA ILE A 171 -10.99 -3.17 32.08
C ILE A 171 -9.96 -3.90 32.95
N PHE A 172 -8.87 -4.40 32.33
CA PHE A 172 -7.79 -5.07 33.07
C PHE A 172 -7.10 -4.15 34.07
N TRP A 173 -6.88 -2.88 33.71
CA TRP A 173 -6.26 -1.89 34.59
C TRP A 173 -7.14 -1.59 35.81
N LEU A 174 -8.45 -1.39 35.61
CA LEU A 174 -9.37 -1.10 36.71
C LEU A 174 -9.40 -2.22 37.76
N ASP A 175 -9.13 -3.46 37.36
CA ASP A 175 -9.13 -4.63 38.23
C ASP A 175 -7.80 -4.79 39.00
N GLN A 176 -6.66 -4.66 38.32
CA GLN A 176 -5.35 -4.99 38.89
C GLN A 176 -4.70 -3.85 39.69
N LYS A 177 -5.10 -2.59 39.50
CA LYS A 177 -4.49 -1.36 40.09
C LYS A 177 -2.99 -1.15 39.82
N THR A 178 -2.25 -2.13 39.33
CA THR A 178 -0.88 -2.02 38.84
C THR A 178 -0.88 -1.96 37.30
N ILE A 179 0.08 -1.24 36.72
CA ILE A 179 0.23 -1.14 35.26
C ILE A 179 1.60 -1.69 34.89
N GLU A 180 1.64 -2.72 34.05
CA GLU A 180 2.90 -3.19 33.51
C GLU A 180 3.53 -2.13 32.58
N LEU A 181 4.85 -1.94 32.62
CA LEU A 181 5.53 -0.97 31.75
C LEU A 181 5.35 -1.30 30.25
N SER A 182 5.36 -2.59 29.88
CA SER A 182 5.06 -3.07 28.52
C SER A 182 3.66 -2.64 28.08
N SER A 183 2.69 -2.85 28.96
CA SER A 183 1.30 -2.43 28.86
C SER A 183 1.19 -0.91 28.68
N LEU A 184 1.95 -0.13 29.43
CA LEU A 184 2.02 1.34 29.31
C LEU A 184 2.61 1.79 27.96
N PHE A 185 3.71 1.19 27.49
CA PHE A 185 4.26 1.49 26.17
C PHE A 185 3.29 1.12 25.05
N PHE A 186 2.57 0.01 25.19
CA PHE A 186 1.58 -0.43 24.21
C PHE A 186 0.36 0.48 24.20
N LEU A 187 -0.10 0.95 25.36
CA LEU A 187 -1.14 1.97 25.51
C LEU A 187 -0.70 3.26 24.82
N LEU A 188 0.50 3.74 25.11
CA LEU A 188 1.05 4.99 24.58
C LEU A 188 1.21 4.90 23.05
N PHE A 189 1.66 3.76 22.55
CA PHE A 189 1.71 3.45 21.12
C PHE A 189 0.31 3.40 20.48
N SER A 190 -0.67 2.78 21.15
CA SER A 190 -2.07 2.71 20.69
C SER A 190 -2.71 4.10 20.65
N ILE A 191 -2.46 4.95 21.64
CA ILE A 191 -2.89 6.36 21.68
C ILE A 191 -2.22 7.14 20.54
N LEU A 192 -0.91 7.02 20.35
CA LEU A 192 -0.19 7.72 19.29
C LEU A 192 -0.67 7.31 17.89
N THR A 193 -0.87 6.01 17.67
CA THR A 193 -1.38 5.50 16.40
C THR A 193 -2.84 5.87 16.19
N PHE A 194 -3.68 5.87 17.23
CA PHE A 194 -5.04 6.39 17.16
C PHE A 194 -5.02 7.88 16.79
N PHE A 195 -4.21 8.71 17.45
CA PHE A 195 -4.11 10.14 17.18
C PHE A 195 -3.62 10.42 15.74
N GLN A 196 -2.57 9.72 15.29
CA GLN A 196 -2.03 9.84 13.94
C GLN A 196 -3.01 9.38 12.84
N ASN A 197 -3.79 8.33 13.10
CA ASN A 197 -4.66 7.73 12.09
C ASN A 197 -6.07 8.33 12.10
N TYR A 198 -6.54 8.79 13.25
CA TYR A 198 -7.87 9.36 13.43
C TYR A 198 -7.83 10.89 13.32
N ILE A 199 -7.11 11.59 14.20
CA ILE A 199 -7.17 13.06 14.22
C ILE A 199 -6.50 13.66 12.98
N LEU A 200 -5.29 13.21 12.68
CA LEU A 200 -4.55 13.73 11.51
C LEU A 200 -5.24 13.41 10.19
N LYS A 201 -6.01 12.31 10.11
CA LYS A 201 -6.58 11.82 8.84
C LYS A 201 -8.06 12.15 8.67
N PHE A 202 -8.86 12.10 9.73
CA PHE A 202 -10.29 12.44 9.72
C PHE A 202 -10.57 13.88 10.13
N VAL A 203 -9.74 14.53 10.95
CA VAL A 203 -9.97 15.94 11.33
C VAL A 203 -9.22 16.89 10.41
N ILE A 204 -7.93 16.64 10.13
CA ILE A 204 -7.08 17.61 9.41
C ILE A 204 -7.19 17.48 7.86
N ILE A 205 -7.27 16.26 7.32
CA ILE A 205 -7.31 16.07 5.84
C ILE A 205 -8.62 16.54 5.17
N PRO A 206 -9.83 16.38 5.74
CA PRO A 206 -11.02 16.95 5.08
C PRO A 206 -10.94 18.48 4.99
N PHE A 207 -10.36 19.17 5.99
CA PHE A 207 -10.12 20.61 5.92
C PHE A 207 -9.21 21.03 4.75
N ARG A 208 -8.20 20.23 4.41
CA ARG A 208 -7.31 20.52 3.26
C ARG A 208 -7.93 20.23 1.89
N ARG A 209 -8.97 19.40 1.80
CA ARG A 209 -9.65 19.12 0.51
C ARG A 209 -10.68 20.20 0.15
N VAL A 210 -11.26 20.89 1.13
CA VAL A 210 -12.23 21.97 0.86
C VAL A 210 -11.54 23.24 0.33
N SER A 211 -10.28 23.51 0.69
CA SER A 211 -9.57 24.72 0.21
C SER A 211 -8.96 24.61 -1.20
N ARG A 212 -9.01 23.45 -1.88
CA ARG A 212 -8.47 23.27 -3.24
C ARG A 212 -9.51 23.26 -4.35
N THR A 213 -10.78 23.43 -4.02
CA THR A 213 -11.87 23.45 -5.03
C THR A 213 -12.07 24.82 -5.68
N SER A 214 -11.37 25.88 -5.24
CA SER A 214 -11.63 27.25 -5.70
C SER A 214 -10.81 27.74 -6.91
N THR A 215 -9.83 26.99 -7.44
CA THR A 215 -8.98 27.47 -8.56
C THR A 215 -9.27 26.82 -9.91
N ARG A 216 -10.21 25.87 -9.99
CA ARG A 216 -10.54 25.20 -11.27
C ARG A 216 -11.50 26.01 -12.16
N ASP A 217 -12.22 26.97 -11.60
CA ASP A 217 -13.18 27.78 -12.37
C ASP A 217 -12.57 29.00 -13.07
N PHE A 218 -11.33 29.39 -12.77
CA PHE A 218 -10.68 30.50 -13.46
C PHE A 218 -9.99 30.13 -14.80
N GLN A 219 -9.77 28.85 -15.10
CA GLN A 219 -9.11 28.44 -16.35
C GLN A 219 -10.07 27.99 -17.46
N SER A 220 -11.30 27.57 -17.15
CA SER A 220 -12.30 27.25 -18.18
C SER A 220 -12.85 28.52 -18.85
N GLN A 221 -12.87 29.66 -18.17
CA GLN A 221 -13.38 30.91 -18.73
C GLN A 221 -12.37 31.64 -19.65
N ARG A 222 -11.05 31.43 -19.48
CA ARG A 222 -10.03 32.05 -20.37
C ARG A 222 -9.85 31.37 -21.72
N ARG A 223 -10.37 30.15 -21.91
CA ARG A 223 -10.23 29.42 -23.19
C ARG A 223 -11.38 29.67 -24.17
N ALA A 224 -12.50 30.23 -23.72
CA ALA A 224 -13.62 30.61 -24.58
C ALA A 224 -13.39 31.94 -25.33
N VAL A 225 -12.38 32.74 -24.96
CA VAL A 225 -12.16 34.10 -25.54
C VAL A 225 -11.03 34.13 -26.58
N ARG A 226 -10.36 33.01 -26.88
CA ARG A 226 -9.17 33.03 -27.77
C ARG A 226 -9.29 32.20 -29.05
N SER A 227 -10.50 31.85 -29.49
CA SER A 227 -10.74 31.29 -30.84
C SER A 227 -11.35 32.33 -31.79
N SER A 228 -10.61 33.40 -32.04
CA SER A 228 -10.91 34.32 -33.14
C SER A 228 -9.64 35.03 -33.57
N ARG A 229 -8.72 34.29 -34.20
CA ARG A 229 -7.80 34.86 -35.20
C ARG A 229 -7.06 33.76 -35.96
N THR A 230 -7.57 33.49 -37.16
CA THR A 230 -6.81 32.90 -38.26
C THR A 230 -7.18 33.72 -39.49
N SER A 231 -6.22 34.44 -40.06
CA SER A 231 -6.13 34.66 -41.50
C SER A 231 -4.80 35.36 -41.80
N VAL A 232 -3.88 34.57 -42.34
CA VAL A 232 -2.83 35.04 -43.24
C VAL A 232 -3.55 35.45 -44.53
N GLU A 233 -3.39 36.71 -44.96
CA GLU A 233 -3.72 37.12 -46.32
C GLU A 233 -2.64 38.08 -46.80
N THR A 234 -2.10 37.76 -47.97
CA THR A 234 -1.04 38.48 -48.67
C THR A 234 -1.69 39.36 -49.74
N ARG A 235 -1.08 40.54 -49.98
CA ARG A 235 -1.18 41.44 -51.16
C ARG A 235 -2.16 42.63 -51.12
N ARG A 236 -1.51 43.81 -51.09
CA ARG A 236 -1.55 44.94 -52.04
C ARG A 236 -2.86 45.74 -52.24
N SER A 237 -2.76 46.99 -51.77
CA SER A 237 -3.27 48.26 -52.36
C SER A 237 -4.76 48.45 -52.61
N THR A 238 -5.43 49.23 -51.75
CA THR A 238 -6.05 50.55 -52.05
C THR A 238 -6.71 51.12 -50.78
N PRO A 239 -6.63 52.43 -50.50
CA PRO A 239 -7.34 53.04 -49.37
C PRO A 239 -8.63 53.72 -49.84
N GLN A 240 -9.77 53.42 -49.21
CA GLN A 240 -10.90 54.35 -49.14
C GLN A 240 -11.77 54.12 -47.90
N PRO A 241 -12.35 55.19 -47.31
CA PRO A 241 -13.03 55.14 -46.02
C PRO A 241 -14.56 55.21 -46.16
N SER A 242 -15.22 55.16 -44.99
CA SER A 242 -16.66 55.46 -44.71
C SER A 242 -17.55 54.21 -44.58
N ARG A 243 -18.58 54.14 -43.73
CA ARG A 243 -19.10 54.88 -42.57
C ARG A 243 -20.41 54.13 -42.19
N VAL A 244 -20.89 54.34 -40.97
CA VAL A 244 -22.30 54.22 -40.51
C VAL A 244 -22.83 52.84 -40.06
N THR A 245 -23.05 52.82 -38.75
CA THR A 245 -24.01 52.12 -37.90
C THR A 245 -25.40 51.86 -38.50
N GLN A 246 -25.96 50.64 -38.33
CA GLN A 246 -27.40 50.54 -38.13
C GLN A 246 -27.78 49.31 -37.29
N VAL A 247 -28.39 49.64 -36.15
CA VAL A 247 -29.16 48.76 -35.27
C VAL A 247 -30.50 48.50 -35.97
N GLN A 248 -30.91 47.25 -36.18
CA GLN A 248 -32.33 46.97 -36.39
C GLN A 248 -32.77 45.55 -36.00
N GLU A 249 -33.67 45.56 -35.03
CA GLU A 249 -34.90 44.78 -34.81
C GLU A 249 -34.95 43.27 -35.03
N ARG A 250 -35.28 42.65 -33.89
CA ARG A 250 -35.69 41.28 -33.66
C ARG A 250 -37.14 41.10 -34.10
N ALA A 251 -37.37 40.52 -35.27
CA ALA A 251 -38.69 40.05 -35.69
C ALA A 251 -38.62 38.59 -36.19
N SER A 252 -39.31 37.73 -35.43
CA SER A 252 -40.00 36.49 -35.84
C SER A 252 -39.63 35.89 -37.20
N ARG A 253 -38.78 34.84 -37.17
CA ARG A 253 -38.61 33.91 -38.29
C ARG A 253 -39.27 32.56 -37.99
N SER A 254 -40.11 32.16 -38.93
CA SER A 254 -40.68 30.83 -39.12
C SER A 254 -39.61 29.73 -39.22
N PRO A 255 -39.95 28.46 -38.94
CA PRO A 255 -38.99 27.35 -38.95
C PRO A 255 -38.58 27.03 -40.39
N GLN A 256 -37.49 27.62 -40.84
CA GLN A 256 -36.86 27.31 -42.11
C GLN A 256 -36.16 25.95 -41.98
N ARG A 257 -36.70 24.92 -42.65
CA ARG A 257 -36.07 23.60 -42.82
C ARG A 257 -34.65 23.81 -43.35
N SER A 258 -33.66 23.61 -42.49
CA SER A 258 -32.26 23.55 -42.90
C SER A 258 -32.04 22.24 -43.65
N ASN A 259 -31.82 22.33 -44.96
CA ASN A 259 -31.17 21.28 -45.73
C ASN A 259 -29.75 21.14 -45.17
N VAL A 260 -29.58 20.22 -44.22
CA VAL A 260 -28.27 19.78 -43.76
C VAL A 260 -27.60 19.06 -44.93
N GLN A 261 -26.73 19.77 -45.65
CA GLN A 261 -25.78 19.13 -46.57
C GLN A 261 -24.89 18.20 -45.75
N VAL A 262 -25.21 16.91 -45.84
CA VAL A 262 -24.38 15.83 -45.29
C VAL A 262 -23.05 15.86 -46.04
N ALA A 263 -21.98 16.25 -45.34
CA ALA A 263 -20.63 16.21 -45.89
C ALA A 263 -20.32 14.79 -46.41
N PRO A 264 -19.69 14.66 -47.59
CA PRO A 264 -19.39 13.36 -48.16
C PRO A 264 -18.56 12.51 -47.19
N PRO A 265 -18.82 11.19 -47.10
CA PRO A 265 -18.13 10.32 -46.16
C PRO A 265 -16.62 10.39 -46.41
N ILE A 266 -15.88 10.88 -45.41
CA ILE A 266 -14.42 10.91 -45.44
C ILE A 266 -13.95 9.47 -45.60
N HIS A 267 -13.40 9.15 -46.77
CA HIS A 267 -12.85 7.84 -47.09
C HIS A 267 -11.67 7.56 -46.16
N MET A 268 -11.94 6.92 -45.02
CA MET A 268 -10.87 6.52 -44.10
C MET A 268 -10.00 5.47 -44.81
N PRO A 269 -8.69 5.71 -44.95
CA PRO A 269 -7.81 4.75 -45.61
C PRO A 269 -7.89 3.41 -44.88
N LYS A 270 -8.22 2.34 -45.62
CA LYS A 270 -8.23 0.97 -45.10
C LYS A 270 -6.87 0.69 -44.47
N ARG A 271 -6.84 0.59 -43.14
CA ARG A 271 -5.62 0.40 -42.35
C ARG A 271 -5.03 -0.97 -42.71
N THR A 272 -3.97 -0.98 -43.53
CA THR A 272 -3.25 -2.20 -43.89
C THR A 272 -2.70 -2.86 -42.62
N LYS A 273 -3.06 -4.13 -42.42
CA LYS A 273 -2.57 -4.94 -41.29
C LYS A 273 -1.06 -5.11 -41.45
N ARG A 274 -0.26 -4.25 -40.80
CA ARG A 274 1.20 -4.43 -40.74
C ARG A 274 1.50 -5.77 -40.08
N LYS A 275 2.21 -6.65 -40.80
CA LYS A 275 2.74 -7.90 -40.23
C LYS A 275 3.69 -7.55 -39.08
N LEU A 276 3.60 -8.27 -37.95
CA LEU A 276 4.55 -8.11 -36.86
C LEU A 276 5.91 -8.65 -37.30
N THR A 277 6.89 -7.76 -37.50
CA THR A 277 8.28 -8.15 -37.77
C THR A 277 9.01 -8.45 -36.44
N PRO A 278 10.04 -9.31 -36.44
CA PRO A 278 10.86 -9.58 -35.25
C PRO A 278 11.44 -8.32 -34.59
N ALA A 279 11.87 -7.35 -35.39
CA ALA A 279 12.36 -6.05 -34.90
C ALA A 279 11.27 -5.26 -34.17
N LEU A 280 10.03 -5.27 -34.69
CA LEU A 280 8.90 -4.63 -34.03
C LEU A 280 8.58 -5.34 -32.70
N ILE A 281 8.61 -6.66 -32.67
CA ILE A 281 8.41 -7.45 -31.44
C ILE A 281 9.45 -7.06 -30.38
N ALA A 282 10.73 -7.00 -30.74
CA ALA A 282 11.80 -6.58 -29.83
C ALA A 282 11.54 -5.16 -29.28
N SER A 283 11.04 -4.23 -30.10
CA SER A 283 10.73 -2.86 -29.67
C SER A 283 9.53 -2.72 -28.71
N LEU A 284 8.68 -3.76 -28.63
CA LEU A 284 7.46 -3.82 -27.83
C LEU A 284 7.62 -4.69 -26.57
N THR A 285 8.76 -5.34 -26.42
CA THR A 285 9.06 -6.21 -25.27
C THR A 285 9.63 -5.35 -24.13
N PRO A 286 9.29 -5.62 -22.85
CA PRO A 286 9.85 -4.92 -21.68
C PRO A 286 11.38 -4.83 -21.72
N ALA A 287 11.95 -3.71 -21.31
CA ALA A 287 13.40 -3.53 -21.28
C ALA A 287 14.00 -4.22 -20.04
N GLY A 288 14.92 -5.16 -20.22
CA GLY A 288 15.63 -5.85 -19.14
C GLY A 288 16.50 -7.01 -19.65
N GLN A 289 17.54 -7.39 -18.89
CA GLN A 289 18.37 -8.57 -19.22
C GLN A 289 17.64 -9.88 -18.89
N ASN A 290 16.90 -9.91 -17.77
CA ASN A 290 16.18 -11.09 -17.30
C ASN A 290 14.68 -10.80 -17.28
N ILE A 291 14.04 -10.91 -18.45
CA ILE A 291 12.61 -10.63 -18.59
C ILE A 291 11.82 -11.86 -18.13
N SER A 292 11.02 -11.67 -17.08
CA SER A 292 10.12 -12.68 -16.55
C SER A 292 8.75 -12.61 -17.22
N LYS A 293 7.92 -13.65 -17.04
CA LYS A 293 6.52 -13.63 -17.50
C LYS A 293 5.74 -12.47 -16.87
N ASP A 294 6.09 -12.08 -15.64
CA ASP A 294 5.37 -11.04 -14.89
C ASP A 294 5.63 -9.63 -15.43
N ASP A 295 6.71 -9.42 -16.20
CA ASP A 295 7.02 -8.11 -16.80
C ASP A 295 6.03 -7.71 -17.91
N PHE A 296 5.24 -8.66 -18.41
CA PHE A 296 4.18 -8.45 -19.40
C PHE A 296 2.81 -8.10 -18.79
N ARG A 297 2.70 -8.08 -17.46
CA ARG A 297 1.47 -7.67 -16.78
C ARG A 297 1.31 -6.15 -16.85
N CYS A 298 0.06 -5.69 -16.85
CA CYS A 298 -0.26 -4.27 -16.75
C CYS A 298 0.37 -3.67 -15.48
N ILE A 299 1.12 -2.58 -15.60
CA ILE A 299 1.80 -1.92 -14.47
C ILE A 299 0.86 -1.28 -13.44
N TYR A 300 -0.44 -1.23 -13.71
CA TYR A 300 -1.44 -0.61 -12.82
C TYR A 300 -2.34 -1.64 -12.15
N CYS A 301 -2.91 -2.58 -12.91
CA CYS A 301 -3.81 -3.60 -12.36
C CYS A 301 -3.17 -4.98 -12.14
N TYR A 302 -1.91 -5.19 -12.58
CA TYR A 302 -1.16 -6.45 -12.43
C TYR A 302 -1.77 -7.68 -13.13
N GLU A 303 -2.75 -7.46 -13.99
CA GLU A 303 -3.34 -8.49 -14.84
C GLU A 303 -2.66 -8.51 -16.22
N PHE A 304 -2.72 -9.66 -16.89
CA PHE A 304 -2.23 -9.78 -18.27
C PHE A 304 -3.22 -9.13 -19.24
N PRO A 305 -2.75 -8.33 -20.21
CA PRO A 305 -3.60 -7.91 -21.30
C PRO A 305 -4.13 -9.12 -22.08
N THR A 306 -5.44 -9.11 -22.28
CA THR A 306 -6.23 -10.14 -22.94
C THR A 306 -6.60 -9.73 -24.37
N GLU A 307 -7.16 -10.67 -25.12
CA GLU A 307 -7.75 -10.43 -26.44
C GLU A 307 -8.95 -9.48 -26.40
N SER A 308 -9.65 -9.40 -25.27
CA SER A 308 -10.79 -8.50 -25.09
C SER A 308 -10.40 -7.03 -24.92
N ASP A 309 -9.14 -6.77 -24.59
CA ASP A 309 -8.65 -5.41 -24.36
C ASP A 309 -8.54 -4.63 -25.68
N LYS A 310 -9.28 -3.51 -25.76
CA LYS A 310 -9.29 -2.64 -26.93
C LYS A 310 -7.88 -2.19 -27.31
N GLN A 311 -7.11 -1.72 -26.33
CA GLN A 311 -5.76 -1.20 -26.51
C GLN A 311 -4.87 -1.43 -25.29
N VAL A 312 -3.62 -1.79 -25.58
CA VAL A 312 -2.51 -1.84 -24.63
C VAL A 312 -1.59 -0.66 -24.94
N VAL A 313 -1.25 0.10 -23.91
CA VAL A 313 -0.35 1.24 -23.96
C VAL A 313 1.00 0.83 -23.38
N ILE A 314 2.07 0.98 -24.16
CA ILE A 314 3.42 0.60 -23.76
C ILE A 314 4.23 1.86 -23.47
N CYS A 315 4.89 1.88 -22.30
CA CYS A 315 5.79 2.98 -21.95
C CYS A 315 6.95 3.05 -22.95
N PRO A 316 7.21 4.19 -23.61
CA PRO A 316 8.25 4.29 -24.63
C PRO A 316 9.67 4.11 -24.05
N ARG A 317 9.84 4.36 -22.75
CA ARG A 317 11.14 4.32 -22.06
C ARG A 317 11.43 2.94 -21.43
N CYS A 318 10.57 2.44 -20.54
CA CYS A 318 10.78 1.14 -19.89
C CYS A 318 10.10 -0.04 -20.58
N LYS A 319 9.30 0.21 -21.63
CA LYS A 319 8.61 -0.79 -22.44
C LYS A 319 7.62 -1.70 -21.68
N HIS A 320 7.27 -1.35 -20.44
CA HIS A 320 6.22 -2.06 -19.73
C HIS A 320 4.81 -1.71 -20.25
N PRO A 321 3.89 -2.69 -20.30
CA PRO A 321 2.53 -2.49 -20.79
C PRO A 321 1.56 -1.97 -19.72
N SER A 322 0.45 -1.42 -20.19
CA SER A 322 -0.70 -1.02 -19.38
C SER A 322 -1.99 -1.15 -20.18
N HIS A 323 -3.11 -1.49 -19.54
CA HIS A 323 -4.43 -1.32 -20.15
C HIS A 323 -4.66 0.17 -20.43
N ALA A 324 -5.20 0.50 -21.60
CA ALA A 324 -5.41 1.90 -21.99
C ALA A 324 -6.26 2.68 -20.99
N ASP A 325 -7.29 2.05 -20.44
CA ASP A 325 -8.21 2.67 -19.49
C ASP A 325 -7.51 2.97 -18.15
N GLU A 326 -6.70 2.04 -17.65
CA GLU A 326 -5.90 2.22 -16.43
C GLU A 326 -4.81 3.29 -16.62
N PHE A 327 -4.16 3.30 -17.78
CA PHE A 327 -3.20 4.34 -18.14
C PHE A 327 -3.86 5.72 -18.20
N GLN A 328 -5.07 5.82 -18.76
CA GLN A 328 -5.81 7.08 -18.81
C GLN A 328 -6.20 7.56 -17.41
N LYS A 329 -6.68 6.67 -16.53
CA LYS A 329 -6.94 6.99 -15.12
C LYS A 329 -5.68 7.49 -14.41
N TRP A 330 -4.54 6.86 -14.66
CA TRP A 330 -3.26 7.28 -14.10
C TRP A 330 -2.83 8.67 -14.57
N LEU A 331 -3.00 9.00 -15.85
CA LEU A 331 -2.68 10.33 -16.40
C LEU A 331 -3.51 11.46 -15.78
N LEU A 332 -4.67 11.17 -15.19
CA LEU A 332 -5.46 12.18 -14.47
C LEU A 332 -4.81 12.62 -13.15
N VAL A 333 -3.97 11.77 -12.55
CA VAL A 333 -3.35 12.02 -11.24
C VAL A 333 -1.84 12.23 -11.31
N SER A 334 -1.18 11.76 -12.37
CA SER A 334 0.28 11.79 -12.48
C SER A 334 0.75 11.89 -13.92
N ASN A 335 1.80 12.69 -14.12
CA ASN A 335 2.48 12.88 -15.41
C ASN A 335 3.75 12.02 -15.57
N ILE A 336 4.04 11.12 -14.63
CA ILE A 336 5.22 10.26 -14.64
C ILE A 336 4.83 8.79 -14.81
N CYS A 337 5.70 7.97 -15.42
CA CYS A 337 5.50 6.53 -15.49
C CYS A 337 5.65 5.90 -14.10
N SER A 338 4.66 5.11 -13.66
CA SER A 338 4.66 4.44 -12.35
C SER A 338 5.81 3.46 -12.14
N ARG A 339 6.44 2.97 -13.22
CA ARG A 339 7.54 2.00 -13.17
C ARG A 339 8.92 2.66 -13.24
N CYS A 340 9.15 3.58 -14.17
CA CYS A 340 10.47 4.18 -14.39
C CYS A 340 10.60 5.63 -13.90
N ASN A 341 9.54 6.21 -13.32
CA ASN A 341 9.49 7.59 -12.79
C ASN A 341 9.86 8.69 -13.80
N LYS A 342 9.89 8.35 -15.10
CA LYS A 342 10.19 9.29 -16.16
C LYS A 342 8.91 10.00 -16.66
N PRO A 343 8.97 11.28 -17.04
CA PRO A 343 7.81 12.05 -17.49
C PRO A 343 7.23 11.51 -18.81
N ILE A 344 5.91 11.51 -18.91
CA ILE A 344 5.13 10.98 -20.05
C ILE A 344 4.72 12.10 -21.04
N ASN A 345 4.58 13.33 -20.57
CA ASN A 345 3.88 14.43 -21.25
C ASN A 345 4.36 14.76 -22.67
N ASN A 346 5.61 14.44 -23.00
CA ASN A 346 6.23 14.79 -24.28
C ASN A 346 6.61 13.55 -25.12
N VAL A 347 6.11 12.36 -24.76
CA VAL A 347 6.51 11.13 -25.47
C VAL A 347 5.30 10.47 -26.11
N LYS A 348 5.42 10.20 -27.42
CA LYS A 348 4.41 9.46 -28.17
C LYS A 348 4.31 8.03 -27.62
N MET A 349 3.23 7.77 -26.89
CA MET A 349 2.96 6.44 -26.34
C MET A 349 2.73 5.44 -27.46
N ILE A 350 3.27 4.24 -27.30
CA ILE A 350 3.07 3.15 -28.26
C ILE A 350 1.74 2.48 -27.90
N ARG A 351 0.80 2.43 -28.84
CA ARG A 351 -0.51 1.78 -28.66
C ARG A 351 -0.62 0.59 -29.59
N ILE A 352 -0.99 -0.57 -29.03
CA ILE A 352 -1.18 -1.83 -29.75
C ILE A 352 -2.52 -2.45 -29.32
N SER A 353 -3.16 -3.22 -30.18
CA SER A 353 -4.38 -3.94 -29.81
C SER A 353 -4.07 -5.08 -28.82
N GLY A 354 -4.99 -5.40 -27.91
CA GLY A 354 -4.87 -6.53 -26.98
C GLY A 354 -4.51 -7.85 -27.67
N PRO A 355 -5.24 -8.26 -28.73
CA PRO A 355 -4.93 -9.48 -29.48
C PRO A 355 -3.51 -9.50 -30.07
N SER A 356 -3.01 -8.35 -30.54
CA SER A 356 -1.66 -8.26 -31.10
C SER A 356 -0.59 -8.32 -30.01
N TYR A 357 -0.87 -7.78 -28.82
CA TYR A 357 0.03 -7.88 -27.67
C TYR A 357 0.08 -9.30 -27.10
N GLN A 358 -1.05 -10.00 -27.05
CA GLN A 358 -1.10 -11.40 -26.62
C GLN A 358 -0.25 -12.32 -27.51
N LYS A 359 -0.22 -12.07 -28.82
CA LYS A 359 0.71 -12.77 -29.74
C LYS A 359 2.18 -12.53 -29.39
N ILE A 360 2.54 -11.31 -28.97
CA ILE A 360 3.91 -10.99 -28.51
C ILE A 360 4.26 -11.81 -27.27
N ILE A 361 3.35 -11.87 -26.29
CA ILE A 361 3.52 -12.66 -25.05
C ILE A 361 3.72 -14.15 -25.40
N GLN A 362 2.91 -14.70 -26.30
CA GLN A 362 3.02 -16.10 -26.72
C GLN A 362 4.34 -16.38 -27.45
N MET A 363 4.79 -15.48 -28.32
CA MET A 363 6.08 -15.60 -29.02
C MET A 363 7.25 -15.56 -28.04
N PHE A 364 7.19 -14.68 -27.03
CA PHE A 364 8.18 -14.64 -25.95
C PHE A 364 8.20 -15.96 -25.17
N GLN A 365 7.05 -16.44 -24.69
CA GLN A 365 6.97 -17.69 -23.93
C GLN A 365 7.49 -18.91 -24.69
N LYS A 366 7.25 -18.98 -26.01
CA LYS A 366 7.79 -20.05 -26.87
C LYS A 366 9.30 -20.00 -26.97
N LYS A 367 9.91 -18.80 -26.98
CA LYS A 367 11.36 -18.63 -27.10
C LYS A 367 12.12 -19.05 -25.84
N TYR A 368 11.56 -18.81 -24.65
CA TYR A 368 12.22 -19.03 -23.35
C TYR A 368 11.81 -20.34 -22.63
N ARG A 369 10.94 -21.16 -23.24
CA ARG A 369 10.66 -22.53 -22.76
C ARG A 369 11.69 -23.57 -23.24
N LYS A 370 12.53 -23.18 -24.20
CA LYS A 370 13.72 -23.91 -24.60
C LYS A 370 14.90 -23.35 -23.84
#